data_AF-A0A820WTZ1-F1
#
_entry.id   AF-A0A820WTZ1-F1
#
_cell.length_a   1.000
_cell.length_b   1.000
_cell.length_c   1.000
_cell.angle_alpha   90.00
_cell.angle_beta   90.00
_cell.angle_gamma   90.00
#
_symmetry.space_group_name_H-M   'P 1'
#
loop_
_entity.id
_entity.type
_entity.pdbx_description
1 polymer ?
#
loop_
_entity_poly.entity_id
_entity_poly.type
_entity_poly.pdbx_seq_one_letter_code
_entity_poly.pdbx_strand_id
1 'polypeptide(L)'
;MLTLLVVLPVFSWCILPAVGNTLSLANLNGLKSQFQTGLKSATDLPSLHYSLAGAKELGTQSPETFCNDIKKLVDKSNAESIYHATEAAKRLNTCKLSAEDFRSTVSSTIQSDKSTTAEIYYAVHASINLGLSVDESAVEKRLNALAKTDDSVLSQGYALLTAAQLSPAIAKTYADTINDLVQQADEVDGHLLQYEGGISTTALVFNAFYEVAEKAGAPVKIDPKQLVKFANYFSTKRHVAT
;
A
#
# COMPACT_ATOMS: atom_id res chain seq x y z
N MET A 1 3.62 54.67 27.84
CA MET A 1 4.36 54.22 26.65
C MET A 1 3.90 52.80 26.36
N LEU A 2 3.20 52.63 25.25
CA LEU A 2 2.50 51.42 24.83
C LEU A 2 3.52 50.50 24.13
N THR A 3 3.78 49.30 24.65
CA THR A 3 4.53 48.26 23.92
C THR A 3 3.63 47.05 23.68
N LEU A 4 3.16 47.01 22.44
CA LEU A 4 2.49 45.90 21.77
C LEU A 4 3.45 44.68 21.75
N LEU A 5 3.06 43.56 22.34
CA LEU A 5 3.72 42.28 22.09
C LEU A 5 2.86 41.49 21.10
N VAL A 6 3.32 41.45 19.85
CA VAL A 6 2.69 40.71 18.75
C VAL A 6 2.93 39.22 18.97
N VAL A 7 1.85 38.47 19.11
CA VAL A 7 1.82 37.01 19.08
C VAL A 7 2.02 36.57 17.64
N LEU A 8 3.15 35.93 17.32
CA LEU A 8 3.33 35.19 16.07
C LEU A 8 3.02 33.71 16.34
N PRO A 9 1.93 33.16 15.80
CA PRO A 9 1.70 31.72 15.86
C PRO A 9 2.65 31.05 14.87
N VAL A 10 3.57 30.22 15.40
CA VAL A 10 4.40 29.31 14.62
C VAL A 10 3.49 28.19 14.11
N PHE A 11 2.75 28.45 13.03
CA PHE A 11 2.20 27.38 12.20
C PHE A 11 3.34 26.81 11.38
N SER A 12 4.07 25.87 11.99
CA SER A 12 5.01 25.02 11.26
C SER A 12 4.18 24.08 10.39
N TRP A 13 3.92 24.51 9.16
CA TRP A 13 3.58 23.64 8.06
C TRP A 13 4.74 22.64 7.87
N CYS A 14 4.65 21.49 8.52
CA CYS A 14 5.29 20.29 7.99
C CYS A 14 4.51 19.89 6.74
N ILE A 15 4.75 20.59 5.63
CA ILE A 15 4.56 20.00 4.31
C ILE A 15 5.61 18.89 4.28
N LEU A 16 5.18 17.64 4.45
CA LEU A 16 6.03 16.49 4.14
C LEU A 16 6.52 16.70 2.71
N PRO A 17 7.84 16.89 2.47
CA PRO A 17 8.32 16.98 1.12
C PRO A 17 8.01 15.63 0.46
N ALA A 18 7.26 15.67 -0.64
CA ALA A 18 7.13 14.51 -1.51
C ALA A 18 8.53 13.95 -1.78
N VAL A 19 8.68 12.62 -1.84
CA VAL A 19 9.98 11.94 -1.96
C VAL A 19 10.86 12.56 -3.06
N GLY A 20 10.25 13.05 -4.15
CA GLY A 20 10.93 13.75 -5.24
C GLY A 20 11.71 15.02 -4.84
N ASN A 21 11.33 15.70 -3.76
CA ASN A 21 12.02 16.89 -3.25
C ASN A 21 13.23 16.56 -2.36
N THR A 22 13.38 15.29 -1.97
CA THR A 22 14.49 14.80 -1.11
C THR A 22 15.56 14.03 -1.90
N LEU A 23 15.28 13.70 -3.16
CA LEU A 23 16.20 13.01 -4.05
C LEU A 23 17.03 14.00 -4.87
N SER A 24 18.28 13.65 -5.16
CA SER A 24 19.06 14.39 -6.16
C SER A 24 18.36 14.31 -7.52
N LEU A 25 18.50 15.35 -8.34
CA LEU A 25 17.90 15.39 -9.68
C LEU A 25 18.29 14.17 -10.53
N ALA A 26 19.55 13.71 -10.41
CA ALA A 26 20.03 12.51 -11.08
C ALA A 26 19.27 11.24 -10.63
N ASN A 27 19.09 11.05 -9.33
CA ASN A 27 18.35 9.89 -8.80
C ASN A 27 16.87 9.95 -9.19
N LEU A 28 16.26 11.14 -9.15
CA LEU A 28 14.87 11.33 -9.58
C LEU A 28 14.70 10.96 -11.06
N ASN A 29 15.61 11.43 -11.92
CA ASN A 29 15.58 11.10 -13.35
C ASN A 29 15.82 9.60 -13.61
N GLY A 30 16.72 8.97 -12.85
CA GLY A 30 16.95 7.52 -12.90
C GLY A 30 15.69 6.72 -12.59
N LEU A 31 15.00 7.06 -11.50
CA LEU A 31 13.74 6.40 -11.11
C LEU A 31 12.64 6.62 -12.15
N LYS A 32 12.50 7.84 -12.67
CA LYS A 32 11.55 8.13 -13.76
C LYS A 32 11.84 7.25 -14.99
N SER A 33 13.11 7.12 -15.38
CA SER A 33 13.52 6.26 -16.49
C SER A 33 13.18 4.80 -16.22
N GLN A 34 13.36 4.31 -14.99
CA GLN A 34 13.06 2.92 -14.63
C GLN A 34 11.57 2.62 -14.79
N PHE A 35 10.68 3.46 -14.25
CA PHE A 35 9.23 3.27 -14.41
C PHE A 35 8.78 3.44 -15.86
N GLN A 36 9.39 4.35 -16.63
CA GLN A 36 9.10 4.47 -18.06
C GLN A 36 9.51 3.23 -18.86
N THR A 37 10.65 2.61 -18.52
CA THR A 37 11.07 1.33 -19.10
C THR A 37 10.08 0.24 -18.70
N GLY A 38 9.71 0.15 -17.42
CA GLY A 38 8.73 -0.82 -16.92
C GLY A 38 7.38 -0.71 -17.63
N LEU A 39 6.88 0.50 -17.88
CA LEU A 39 5.65 0.74 -18.65
C LEU A 39 5.75 0.23 -20.10
N LYS A 40 6.91 0.36 -20.75
CA LYS A 40 7.11 -0.10 -22.13
C LYS A 40 7.24 -1.62 -22.23
N SER A 41 7.74 -2.27 -21.19
CA SER A 41 8.00 -3.72 -21.16
C SER A 41 6.94 -4.51 -20.39
N ALA A 42 5.92 -3.87 -19.82
CA ALA A 42 4.90 -4.54 -19.01
C ALA A 42 4.09 -5.52 -19.87
N THR A 43 4.16 -6.81 -19.51
CA THR A 43 3.41 -7.90 -20.15
C THR A 43 2.31 -8.47 -19.26
N ASP A 44 2.24 -8.03 -18.02
CA ASP A 44 1.31 -8.50 -16.99
C ASP A 44 0.75 -7.32 -16.18
N LEU A 45 -0.37 -7.55 -15.50
CA LEU A 45 -1.07 -6.54 -14.72
C LEU A 45 -0.29 -6.02 -13.51
N PRO A 46 0.37 -6.86 -12.68
CA PRO A 46 1.21 -6.36 -11.60
C PRO A 46 2.29 -5.39 -12.06
N SER A 47 3.06 -5.75 -13.10
CA SER A 47 4.10 -4.90 -13.69
C SER A 47 3.52 -3.58 -14.20
N LEU A 48 2.37 -3.62 -14.86
CA LEU A 48 1.68 -2.42 -15.36
C LEU A 48 1.17 -1.54 -14.21
N HIS A 49 0.51 -2.12 -13.20
CA HIS A 49 0.05 -1.42 -12.00
C HIS A 49 1.22 -0.70 -11.33
N TYR A 50 2.25 -1.41 -10.89
CA TYR A 50 3.33 -0.78 -10.12
C TYR A 50 4.12 0.24 -10.95
N SER A 51 4.27 0.02 -12.27
CA SER A 51 4.92 1.00 -13.14
C SER A 51 4.10 2.28 -13.31
N LEU A 52 2.77 2.18 -13.44
CA LEU A 52 1.86 3.34 -13.47
C LEU A 52 1.82 4.06 -12.12
N ALA A 53 1.79 3.31 -11.03
CA ALA A 53 1.81 3.86 -9.68
C ALA A 53 3.09 4.68 -9.44
N GLY A 54 4.25 4.07 -9.69
CA GLY A 54 5.55 4.75 -9.55
C GLY A 54 5.70 5.96 -10.45
N ALA A 55 5.28 5.88 -11.72
CA ALA A 55 5.27 7.05 -12.60
C ALA A 55 4.44 8.20 -12.04
N LYS A 56 3.23 7.91 -11.53
CA LYS A 56 2.34 8.92 -10.93
C LYS A 56 2.94 9.54 -9.67
N GLU A 57 3.53 8.74 -8.77
CA GLU A 57 4.20 9.25 -7.55
C GLU A 57 5.36 10.20 -7.88
N LEU A 58 6.04 10.00 -9.01
CA LEU A 58 7.11 10.89 -9.49
C LEU A 58 6.59 12.06 -10.34
N GLY A 59 5.29 12.31 -10.36
CA GLY A 59 4.65 13.38 -11.10
C GLY A 59 4.71 13.21 -12.63
N THR A 60 4.85 11.97 -13.11
CA THR A 60 4.87 11.65 -14.55
C THR A 60 3.49 11.17 -14.96
N GLN A 61 2.88 11.84 -15.93
CA GLN A 61 1.63 11.39 -16.51
C GLN A 61 1.89 10.26 -17.50
N SER A 62 1.13 9.18 -17.37
CA SER A 62 1.19 8.03 -18.29
C SER A 62 0.13 8.14 -19.39
N PRO A 63 0.41 7.61 -20.60
CA PRO A 63 -0.58 7.52 -21.68
C PRO A 63 -1.86 6.81 -21.27
N GLU A 64 -3.01 7.41 -21.59
CA GLU A 64 -4.34 6.80 -21.34
C GLU A 64 -4.56 5.51 -22.17
N THR A 65 -3.74 5.27 -23.21
CA THR A 65 -3.77 4.05 -24.02
C THR A 65 -3.58 2.77 -23.19
N PHE A 66 -2.87 2.85 -22.06
CA PHE A 66 -2.70 1.73 -21.13
C PHE A 66 -4.03 1.20 -20.56
N CYS A 67 -5.10 2.00 -20.60
CA CYS A 67 -6.43 1.53 -20.19
C CYS A 67 -6.91 0.34 -21.06
N ASN A 68 -6.57 0.31 -22.35
CA ASN A 68 -6.91 -0.81 -23.21
C ASN A 68 -6.10 -2.07 -22.84
N ASP A 69 -4.84 -1.89 -22.42
CA ASP A 69 -4.00 -3.01 -21.99
C ASP A 69 -4.50 -3.59 -20.67
N ILE A 70 -4.89 -2.75 -19.72
CA ILE A 70 -5.54 -3.17 -18.46
C ILE A 70 -6.79 -4.03 -18.76
N LYS A 71 -7.68 -3.55 -19.65
CA LYS A 71 -8.91 -4.27 -20.02
C LYS A 71 -8.66 -5.60 -20.74
N LYS A 72 -7.55 -5.75 -21.44
CA LYS A 72 -7.17 -6.99 -22.12
C LYS A 72 -6.54 -8.01 -21.17
N LEU A 73 -5.74 -7.54 -20.21
CA LEU A 73 -4.98 -8.39 -19.31
C LEU A 73 -5.78 -8.88 -18.10
N VAL A 74 -6.88 -8.21 -17.75
CA VAL A 74 -7.66 -8.56 -16.56
C VAL A 74 -8.36 -9.92 -16.69
N ASP A 75 -8.06 -10.81 -15.75
CA ASP A 75 -8.80 -12.03 -15.51
C ASP A 75 -9.95 -11.73 -14.53
N LYS A 76 -11.17 -11.72 -15.07
CA LYS A 76 -12.39 -11.42 -14.30
C LYS A 76 -12.72 -12.46 -13.23
N SER A 77 -12.07 -13.62 -13.25
CA SER A 77 -12.28 -14.71 -12.29
C SER A 77 -11.30 -14.71 -11.11
N ASN A 78 -10.29 -13.82 -11.14
CA ASN A 78 -9.22 -13.79 -10.16
C ASN A 78 -9.18 -12.44 -9.42
N ALA A 79 -9.34 -12.46 -8.09
CA ALA A 79 -9.41 -11.24 -7.27
C ALA A 79 -8.12 -10.40 -7.32
N GLU A 80 -6.95 -11.03 -7.36
CA GLU A 80 -5.66 -10.35 -7.49
C GLU A 80 -5.53 -9.62 -8.83
N SER A 81 -5.92 -10.28 -9.92
CA SER A 81 -5.95 -9.68 -11.26
C SER A 81 -6.87 -8.44 -11.29
N ILE A 82 -8.06 -8.54 -10.70
CA ILE A 82 -9.01 -7.42 -10.59
C ILE A 82 -8.41 -6.29 -9.72
N TYR A 83 -7.79 -6.62 -8.59
CA TYR A 83 -7.09 -5.65 -7.76
C TYR A 83 -6.05 -4.86 -8.55
N HIS A 84 -5.12 -5.54 -9.22
CA HIS A 84 -4.10 -4.87 -10.03
C HIS A 84 -4.71 -4.05 -11.17
N ALA A 85 -5.77 -4.53 -11.82
CA ALA A 85 -6.46 -3.80 -12.86
C ALA A 85 -7.10 -2.51 -12.34
N THR A 86 -7.79 -2.56 -11.20
CA THR A 86 -8.47 -1.39 -10.61
C THR A 86 -7.49 -0.36 -10.05
N GLU A 87 -6.41 -0.80 -9.42
CA GLU A 87 -5.34 0.08 -8.96
C GLU A 87 -4.61 0.74 -10.14
N ALA A 88 -4.28 -0.01 -11.20
CA ALA A 88 -3.70 0.54 -12.43
C ALA A 88 -4.63 1.59 -13.07
N ALA A 89 -5.93 1.29 -13.16
CA ALA A 89 -6.91 2.19 -13.76
C ALA A 89 -7.03 3.52 -13.00
N LYS A 90 -6.98 3.51 -11.66
CA LYS A 90 -6.96 4.72 -10.80
C LYS A 90 -5.76 5.65 -11.06
N ARG A 91 -4.70 5.14 -11.67
CA ARG A 91 -3.51 5.94 -12.01
C ARG A 91 -3.68 6.71 -13.32
N LEU A 92 -4.67 6.34 -14.14
CA LEU A 92 -5.04 7.02 -15.37
C LEU A 92 -6.25 7.94 -15.13
N ASN A 93 -6.35 9.06 -15.85
CA ASN A 93 -7.38 10.07 -15.57
C ASN A 93 -8.76 9.69 -16.12
N THR A 94 -8.80 8.94 -17.21
CA THR A 94 -10.04 8.62 -17.94
C THR A 94 -10.39 7.14 -17.93
N CYS A 95 -9.52 6.29 -17.38
CA CYS A 95 -9.75 4.85 -17.36
C CYS A 95 -10.81 4.47 -16.32
N LYS A 96 -11.96 4.00 -16.81
CA LYS A 96 -13.03 3.45 -15.97
C LYS A 96 -13.23 1.97 -16.28
N LEU A 97 -13.25 1.18 -15.22
CA LEU A 97 -13.62 -0.23 -15.24
C LEU A 97 -15.07 -0.37 -14.77
N SER A 98 -15.82 -1.30 -15.37
CA SER A 98 -17.23 -1.52 -15.02
C SER A 98 -17.32 -2.32 -13.73
N ALA A 99 -17.98 -1.78 -12.70
CA ALA A 99 -18.20 -2.52 -11.45
C ALA A 99 -18.98 -3.82 -11.67
N GLU A 100 -19.90 -3.84 -12.65
CA GLU A 100 -20.72 -5.00 -12.97
C GLU A 100 -19.90 -6.19 -13.48
N ASP A 101 -18.78 -5.93 -14.17
CA ASP A 101 -17.90 -6.98 -14.69
C ASP A 101 -17.22 -7.80 -13.58
N PHE A 102 -17.08 -7.22 -12.38
CA PHE A 102 -16.22 -7.77 -11.32
C PHE A 102 -16.95 -8.03 -10.00
N ARG A 103 -18.16 -7.46 -9.82
CA ARG A 103 -18.93 -7.51 -8.57
C ARG A 103 -19.06 -8.93 -8.01
N SER A 104 -19.39 -9.90 -8.86
CA SER A 104 -19.58 -11.29 -8.44
C SER A 104 -18.29 -11.88 -7.85
N THR A 105 -17.16 -11.73 -8.54
CA THR A 105 -15.86 -12.27 -8.12
C THR A 105 -15.38 -11.65 -6.82
N VAL A 106 -15.41 -10.32 -6.71
CA VAL A 106 -14.94 -9.64 -5.48
C VAL A 106 -15.86 -9.93 -4.29
N SER A 107 -17.18 -9.95 -4.48
CA SER A 107 -18.14 -10.24 -3.40
C SER A 107 -18.02 -11.68 -2.92
N SER A 108 -17.92 -12.65 -3.84
CA SER A 108 -17.76 -14.07 -3.50
C SER A 108 -16.42 -14.35 -2.82
N THR A 109 -15.34 -13.66 -3.21
CA THR A 109 -14.05 -13.76 -2.54
C THR A 109 -14.14 -13.27 -1.09
N ILE A 110 -14.80 -12.13 -0.84
CA ILE A 110 -14.99 -11.60 0.52
C ILE A 110 -15.80 -12.58 1.40
N GLN A 111 -16.81 -13.24 0.82
CA GLN A 111 -17.75 -14.09 1.55
C GLN A 111 -17.30 -15.55 1.69
N SER A 112 -16.42 -16.04 0.82
CA SER A 112 -16.03 -17.45 0.75
C SER A 112 -15.16 -17.85 1.93
N ASP A 113 -15.53 -18.85 2.72
CA ASP A 113 -14.73 -19.45 3.82
C ASP A 113 -13.38 -20.05 3.41
N LYS A 114 -13.09 -20.11 2.10
CA LYS A 114 -11.83 -20.63 1.56
C LYS A 114 -10.82 -19.55 1.22
N SER A 115 -11.24 -18.29 1.13
CA SER A 115 -10.35 -17.19 0.77
C SER A 115 -9.31 -16.91 1.85
N THR A 116 -8.08 -16.65 1.39
CA THR A 116 -6.93 -16.25 2.19
C THR A 116 -6.98 -14.76 2.54
N THR A 117 -6.16 -14.31 3.50
CA THR A 117 -6.08 -12.89 3.88
C THR A 117 -5.70 -12.00 2.69
N ALA A 118 -4.78 -12.45 1.83
CA ALA A 118 -4.37 -11.74 0.62
C ALA A 118 -5.54 -11.60 -0.38
N GLU A 119 -6.32 -12.65 -0.62
CA GLU A 119 -7.49 -12.59 -1.51
C GLU A 119 -8.58 -11.65 -0.97
N ILE A 120 -8.80 -11.63 0.35
CA ILE A 120 -9.69 -10.66 0.99
C ILE A 120 -9.17 -9.23 0.78
N TYR A 121 -7.87 -8.99 0.99
CA TYR A 121 -7.23 -7.71 0.72
C TYR A 121 -7.48 -7.25 -0.73
N TYR A 122 -7.19 -8.12 -1.70
CA TYR A 122 -7.38 -7.82 -3.12
C TYR A 122 -8.84 -7.48 -3.43
N ALA A 123 -9.79 -8.28 -2.93
CA ALA A 123 -11.20 -8.10 -3.19
C ALA A 123 -11.77 -6.81 -2.54
N VAL A 124 -11.35 -6.47 -1.33
CA VAL A 124 -11.78 -5.24 -0.63
C VAL A 124 -11.28 -4.00 -1.36
N HIS A 125 -9.98 -3.95 -1.68
CA HIS A 125 -9.39 -2.81 -2.42
C HIS A 125 -10.03 -2.65 -3.81
N ALA A 126 -10.21 -3.76 -4.54
CA ALA A 126 -10.91 -3.75 -5.81
C ALA A 126 -12.35 -3.24 -5.69
N SER A 127 -13.08 -3.68 -4.65
CA SER A 127 -14.46 -3.25 -4.40
C SER A 127 -14.54 -1.73 -4.21
N ILE A 128 -13.66 -1.17 -3.39
CA ILE A 128 -13.61 0.28 -3.11
C ILE A 128 -13.26 1.07 -4.37
N ASN A 129 -12.29 0.60 -5.15
CA ASN A 129 -11.90 1.23 -6.41
C ASN A 129 -13.02 1.23 -7.45
N LEU A 130 -13.89 0.22 -7.42
CA LEU A 130 -15.07 0.09 -8.28
C LEU A 130 -16.30 0.84 -7.73
N GLY A 131 -16.21 1.44 -6.53
CA GLY A 131 -17.32 2.10 -5.87
C GLY A 131 -18.39 1.14 -5.33
N LEU A 132 -18.01 -0.11 -5.06
CA LEU A 132 -18.86 -1.11 -4.44
C LEU A 132 -18.88 -0.96 -2.91
N SER A 133 -20.03 -1.20 -2.30
CA SER A 133 -20.15 -1.27 -0.85
C SER A 133 -19.47 -2.53 -0.31
N VAL A 134 -18.74 -2.39 0.80
CA VAL A 134 -18.09 -3.49 1.52
C VAL A 134 -18.78 -3.64 2.87
N ASP A 135 -19.17 -4.86 3.24
CA ASP A 135 -19.63 -5.18 4.59
C ASP A 135 -18.42 -5.26 5.51
N GLU A 136 -18.09 -4.15 6.16
CA GLU A 136 -16.89 -4.05 6.99
C GLU A 136 -16.90 -5.03 8.17
N SER A 137 -18.07 -5.33 8.73
CA SER A 137 -18.19 -6.25 9.87
C SER A 137 -17.93 -7.69 9.43
N ALA A 138 -18.41 -8.09 8.25
CA ALA A 138 -18.10 -9.38 7.66
C ALA A 138 -16.59 -9.50 7.35
N VAL A 139 -15.97 -8.46 6.80
CA VAL A 139 -14.53 -8.42 6.55
C VAL A 139 -13.73 -8.54 7.84
N GLU A 140 -14.03 -7.74 8.86
CA GLU A 140 -13.34 -7.79 10.16
C GLU A 140 -13.46 -9.16 10.81
N LYS A 141 -14.67 -9.73 10.84
CA LYS A 141 -14.90 -11.08 11.35
C LYS A 141 -14.03 -12.10 10.62
N ARG A 142 -13.88 -11.95 9.30
CA ARG A 142 -13.10 -12.87 8.49
C ARG A 142 -11.60 -12.74 8.73
N LEU A 143 -11.07 -11.53 8.74
CA LEU A 143 -9.67 -11.28 9.07
C LEU A 143 -9.31 -11.85 10.45
N ASN A 144 -10.17 -11.66 11.46
CA ASN A 144 -10.01 -12.21 12.80
C ASN A 144 -10.07 -13.75 12.86
N ALA A 145 -10.81 -14.40 11.94
CA ALA A 145 -10.83 -15.84 11.83
C ALA A 145 -9.54 -16.38 11.19
N LEU A 146 -9.06 -15.72 10.13
CA LEU A 146 -7.84 -16.09 9.41
C LEU A 146 -6.58 -15.93 10.27
N ALA A 147 -6.53 -14.89 11.10
CA ALA A 147 -5.43 -14.65 12.04
C ALA A 147 -5.22 -15.79 13.06
N LYS A 148 -6.21 -16.69 13.24
CA LYS A 148 -6.08 -17.88 14.11
C LYS A 148 -5.42 -19.06 13.41
N THR A 149 -5.37 -19.05 12.08
CA THR A 149 -4.89 -20.17 11.25
C THR A 149 -3.65 -19.82 10.45
N ASP A 150 -3.37 -18.53 10.27
CA ASP A 150 -2.20 -18.01 9.56
C ASP A 150 -1.73 -16.74 10.29
N ASP A 151 -0.69 -16.89 11.08
CA ASP A 151 -0.03 -15.84 11.83
C ASP A 151 1.22 -15.31 11.12
N SER A 152 1.42 -15.64 9.84
CA SER A 152 2.56 -15.11 9.09
C SER A 152 2.52 -13.59 8.99
N VAL A 153 3.69 -12.95 9.05
CA VAL A 153 3.82 -11.48 8.98
C VAL A 153 3.20 -10.93 7.69
N LEU A 154 3.33 -11.66 6.57
CA LEU A 154 2.73 -11.27 5.31
C LEU A 154 1.20 -11.23 5.38
N SER A 155 0.58 -12.26 5.98
CA SER A 155 -0.87 -12.32 6.19
C SER A 155 -1.34 -11.18 7.10
N GLN A 156 -0.63 -10.93 8.19
CA GLN A 156 -0.89 -9.80 9.09
C GLN A 156 -0.75 -8.45 8.36
N GLY A 157 0.25 -8.28 7.49
CA GLY A 157 0.44 -7.09 6.66
C GLY A 157 -0.74 -6.83 5.72
N TYR A 158 -1.25 -7.87 5.04
CA TYR A 158 -2.47 -7.76 4.24
C TYR A 158 -3.70 -7.41 5.08
N ALA A 159 -3.82 -7.95 6.30
CA ALA A 159 -4.91 -7.61 7.20
C ALA A 159 -4.88 -6.13 7.61
N LEU A 160 -3.70 -5.60 7.96
CA LEU A 160 -3.50 -4.18 8.26
C LEU A 160 -3.90 -3.28 7.06
N LEU A 161 -3.41 -3.60 5.85
CA LEU A 161 -3.75 -2.85 4.64
C LEU A 161 -5.25 -2.96 4.28
N THR A 162 -5.89 -4.07 4.60
CA THR A 162 -7.35 -4.21 4.43
C THR A 162 -8.08 -3.31 5.43
N ALA A 163 -7.69 -3.35 6.71
CA ALA A 163 -8.27 -2.53 7.76
C ALA A 163 -8.12 -1.02 7.51
N ALA A 164 -7.02 -0.59 6.87
CA ALA A 164 -6.80 0.79 6.44
C ALA A 164 -7.88 1.31 5.46
N GLN A 165 -8.62 0.41 4.81
CA GLN A 165 -9.70 0.76 3.90
C GLN A 165 -11.10 0.77 4.55
N LEU A 166 -11.24 0.25 5.77
CA LEU A 166 -12.51 0.13 6.50
C LEU A 166 -12.75 1.34 7.41
N SER A 167 -13.72 1.31 8.32
CA SER A 167 -13.95 2.42 9.25
C SER A 167 -12.75 2.69 10.17
N PRO A 168 -12.59 3.95 10.65
CA PRO A 168 -11.54 4.30 11.62
C PRO A 168 -11.56 3.45 12.90
N ALA A 169 -12.74 2.96 13.31
CA ALA A 169 -12.87 2.09 14.47
C ALA A 169 -12.18 0.73 14.25
N ILE A 170 -12.41 0.10 13.10
CA ILE A 170 -11.75 -1.16 12.73
C ILE A 170 -10.26 -0.91 12.52
N ALA A 171 -9.89 0.13 11.76
CA ALA A 171 -8.48 0.48 11.55
C ALA A 171 -7.72 0.65 12.87
N LYS A 172 -8.34 1.26 13.89
CA LYS A 172 -7.73 1.41 15.22
C LYS A 172 -7.43 0.07 15.89
N THR A 173 -8.35 -0.90 15.85
CA THR A 173 -8.13 -2.25 16.40
C THR A 173 -6.89 -2.92 15.79
N TYR A 174 -6.71 -2.77 14.48
CA TYR A 174 -5.55 -3.32 13.77
C TYR A 174 -4.28 -2.49 14.00
N ALA A 175 -4.38 -1.16 14.10
CA ALA A 175 -3.23 -0.30 14.40
C ALA A 175 -2.61 -0.61 15.77
N ASP A 176 -3.39 -1.11 16.73
CA ASP A 176 -2.89 -1.51 18.05
C ASP A 176 -1.94 -2.74 17.97
N THR A 177 -1.95 -3.52 16.88
CA THR A 177 -1.03 -4.66 16.68
C THR A 177 0.30 -4.28 16.03
N ILE A 178 0.47 -3.03 15.57
CA ILE A 178 1.70 -2.55 14.91
C ILE A 178 2.93 -2.81 15.77
N ASN A 179 2.85 -2.52 17.07
CA ASN A 179 3.99 -2.71 17.97
C ASN A 179 4.40 -4.19 18.04
N ASP A 180 3.43 -5.11 18.07
CA ASP A 180 3.73 -6.55 18.12
C ASP A 180 4.39 -7.03 16.83
N LEU A 181 3.94 -6.51 15.67
CA LEU A 181 4.57 -6.79 14.37
C LEU A 181 5.99 -6.24 14.29
N VAL A 182 6.25 -5.03 14.77
CA VAL A 182 7.60 -4.46 14.83
C VAL A 182 8.55 -5.34 15.64
N GLN A 183 8.06 -5.94 16.72
CA GLN A 183 8.84 -6.86 17.56
C GLN A 183 9.08 -8.23 16.91
N GLN A 184 8.31 -8.60 15.88
CA GLN A 184 8.52 -9.82 15.09
C GLN A 184 9.58 -9.64 14.00
N ALA A 185 10.05 -8.41 13.75
CA ALA A 185 11.09 -8.17 12.75
C ALA A 185 12.43 -8.78 13.18
N ASP A 186 13.09 -9.44 12.24
CA ASP A 186 14.42 -9.99 12.42
C ASP A 186 15.45 -8.88 12.46
N GLU A 187 16.26 -8.90 13.52
CA GLU A 187 17.42 -8.03 13.63
C GLU A 187 18.65 -8.68 12.99
N VAL A 188 19.20 -8.02 11.97
CA VAL A 188 20.44 -8.47 11.30
C VAL A 188 21.60 -7.59 11.75
N ASP A 189 22.62 -8.24 12.32
CA ASP A 189 23.90 -7.65 12.72
C ASP A 189 23.78 -6.38 13.60
N GLY A 190 22.69 -6.23 14.35
CA GLY A 190 22.48 -5.09 15.25
C GLY A 190 21.93 -3.81 14.61
N HIS A 191 21.84 -3.75 13.27
CA HIS A 191 21.67 -2.47 12.56
C HIS A 191 20.59 -2.46 11.47
N LEU A 192 19.99 -3.61 11.15
CA LEU A 192 18.89 -3.73 10.19
C LEU A 192 17.69 -4.41 10.85
N LEU A 193 16.48 -4.04 10.43
CA LEU A 193 15.26 -4.78 10.70
C LEU A 193 14.62 -5.16 9.37
N GLN A 194 14.23 -6.43 9.26
CA GLN A 194 13.57 -7.01 8.10
C GLN A 194 12.57 -8.07 8.55
N TYR A 195 11.71 -8.52 7.65
CA TYR A 195 10.93 -9.74 7.87
C TYR A 195 11.39 -10.84 6.92
N GLU A 196 11.06 -12.08 7.28
CA GLU A 196 11.10 -13.20 6.37
C GLU A 196 10.30 -12.88 5.08
N GLY A 197 10.85 -13.23 3.92
CA GLY A 197 10.33 -12.80 2.60
C GLY A 197 11.01 -11.56 2.01
N GLY A 198 11.97 -10.96 2.74
CA GLY A 198 12.90 -9.98 2.17
C GLY A 198 12.28 -8.61 1.93
N ILE A 199 12.80 -7.87 0.94
CA ILE A 199 12.47 -6.44 0.76
C ILE A 199 10.99 -6.22 0.47
N SER A 200 10.36 -7.09 -0.32
CA SER A 200 8.96 -6.96 -0.72
C SER A 200 8.01 -7.09 0.48
N THR A 201 8.14 -8.17 1.27
CA THR A 201 7.36 -8.34 2.49
C THR A 201 7.63 -7.22 3.49
N THR A 202 8.91 -6.84 3.65
CA THR A 202 9.27 -5.78 4.58
C THR A 202 8.68 -4.43 4.19
N ALA A 203 8.73 -4.07 2.91
CA ALA A 203 8.13 -2.83 2.42
C ALA A 203 6.60 -2.85 2.56
N LEU A 204 5.96 -3.98 2.26
CA LEU A 204 4.50 -4.13 2.37
C LEU A 204 4.03 -3.94 3.81
N VAL A 205 4.64 -4.66 4.76
CA VAL A 205 4.26 -4.60 6.18
C VAL A 205 4.58 -3.22 6.76
N PHE A 206 5.74 -2.66 6.42
CA PHE A 206 6.12 -1.32 6.87
C PHE A 206 5.15 -0.26 6.33
N ASN A 207 4.74 -0.33 5.06
CA ASN A 207 3.73 0.55 4.49
C ASN A 207 2.36 0.38 5.20
N ALA A 208 1.97 -0.85 5.50
CA ALA A 208 0.73 -1.17 6.20
C ALA A 208 0.61 -0.45 7.55
N PHE A 209 1.72 -0.32 8.29
CA PHE A 209 1.74 0.41 9.57
C PHE A 209 1.29 1.86 9.42
N TYR A 210 1.73 2.54 8.36
CA TYR A 210 1.40 3.94 8.15
C TYR A 210 -0.03 4.11 7.64
N GLU A 211 -0.46 3.30 6.67
CA GLU A 211 -1.81 3.41 6.12
C GLU A 211 -2.89 3.14 7.18
N VAL A 212 -2.72 2.09 8.00
CA VAL A 212 -3.70 1.75 9.03
C VAL A 212 -3.72 2.76 10.17
N ALA A 213 -2.55 3.29 10.56
CA ALA A 213 -2.45 4.31 11.60
C ALA A 213 -3.06 5.64 11.15
N GLU A 214 -2.80 6.05 9.90
CA GLU A 214 -3.43 7.23 9.30
C GLU A 214 -4.95 7.08 9.32
N LYS A 215 -5.47 5.94 8.87
CA LYS A 215 -6.91 5.67 8.89
C LYS A 215 -7.50 5.68 10.30
N ALA A 216 -6.76 5.16 11.28
CA ALA A 216 -7.14 5.15 12.68
C ALA A 216 -7.08 6.53 13.34
N GLY A 217 -6.47 7.54 12.69
CA GLY A 217 -6.19 8.84 13.30
C GLY A 217 -5.20 8.74 14.46
N ALA A 218 -4.28 7.78 14.40
CA ALA A 218 -3.29 7.49 15.44
C ALA A 218 -1.86 7.63 14.90
N PRO A 219 -0.88 8.00 15.73
CA PRO A 219 0.52 7.97 15.31
C PRO A 219 1.01 6.53 15.17
N VAL A 220 1.90 6.30 14.21
CA VAL A 220 2.64 5.03 14.11
C VAL A 220 3.59 4.92 15.31
N LYS A 221 3.39 3.90 16.15
CA LYS A 221 4.19 3.68 17.36
C LYS A 221 5.35 2.73 17.05
N ILE A 222 6.42 3.27 16.47
CA ILE A 222 7.70 2.55 16.25
C ILE A 222 8.80 3.28 17.02
N ASP A 223 9.65 2.55 17.75
CA ASP A 223 10.81 3.16 18.41
C ASP A 223 11.74 3.82 17.39
N PRO A 224 12.25 5.03 17.63
CA PRO A 224 13.12 5.72 16.66
C PRO A 224 14.35 4.91 16.22
N LYS A 225 14.92 4.06 17.09
CA LYS A 225 16.05 3.20 16.71
C LYS A 225 15.59 2.09 15.77
N GLN A 226 14.42 1.49 16.01
CA GLN A 226 13.83 0.50 15.11
C GLN A 226 13.52 1.10 13.74
N LEU A 227 12.98 2.32 13.73
CA LEU A 227 12.72 3.06 12.49
C LEU A 227 14.01 3.27 11.68
N VAL A 228 15.12 3.64 12.34
CA VAL A 228 16.43 3.76 11.69
C VAL A 228 16.91 2.41 11.14
N LYS A 229 16.69 1.30 11.85
CA LYS A 229 17.08 -0.03 11.36
C LYS A 229 16.29 -0.46 10.11
N PHE A 230 14.98 -0.19 10.05
CA PHE A 230 14.20 -0.40 8.83
C PHE A 230 14.68 0.49 7.68
N ALA A 231 14.95 1.78 7.95
CA ALA A 231 15.46 2.71 6.94
C ALA A 231 16.82 2.25 6.37
N ASN A 232 17.72 1.77 7.23
CA ASN A 232 18.99 1.19 6.82
C ASN A 232 18.77 -0.04 5.93
N TYR A 233 17.86 -0.94 6.31
CA TYR A 233 17.53 -2.11 5.51
C TYR A 233 17.12 -1.73 4.08
N PHE A 234 16.15 -0.81 3.92
CA PHE A 234 15.72 -0.35 2.60
C PHE A 234 16.86 0.32 1.81
N SER A 235 17.72 1.08 2.47
CA SER A 235 18.86 1.75 1.83
C SER A 235 19.90 0.77 1.28
N THR A 236 20.20 -0.30 2.02
CA THR A 236 21.17 -1.32 1.57
C THR A 236 20.70 -2.09 0.34
N LYS A 237 19.38 -2.25 0.15
CA LYS A 237 18.82 -2.99 -0.97
C LYS A 237 18.69 -2.17 -2.26
N ARG A 238 19.08 -0.90 -2.26
CA ARG A 238 19.12 -0.03 -3.47
C ARG A 238 20.00 -0.59 -4.60
N HIS A 239 20.98 -1.44 -4.29
CA HIS A 239 21.99 -1.94 -5.25
C HIS A 239 21.87 -3.43 -5.58
N VAL A 240 20.76 -4.09 -5.25
CA VAL A 240 20.57 -5.47 -5.72
C VAL A 240 20.19 -5.39 -7.20
N ALA A 241 21.16 -5.66 -8.08
CA ALA A 241 20.93 -5.79 -9.50
C ALA A 241 19.88 -6.89 -9.75
N THR A 242 18.76 -6.50 -10.34
CA THR A 242 17.84 -7.42 -11.04
C THR A 242 18.40 -7.73 -12.42
#